data_AF-A0A7J4EBT4-F1
#
_entry.id   AF-A0A7J4EBT4-F1
#
_cell.length_a   1.000
_cell.length_b   1.000
_cell.length_c   1.000
_cell.angle_alpha   90.00
_cell.angle_beta   90.00
_cell.angle_gamma   90.00
#
_symmetry.space_group_name_H-M   'P 1'
#
loop_
_entity.id
_entity.type
_entity.pdbx_description
1 polymer ?
#
loop_
_entity_poly.entity_id
_entity_poly.type
_entity_poly.pdbx_seq_one_letter_code
_entity_poly.pdbx_strand_id
1 'polypeptide(L)' 'MGGPNSINEVELFLQNMFADKNILTMDRYTRKLVSTIIITKRLEDVKENYGLLGGKSPLLGLTEDLIAKLAP' A
#
# COMPACT_ATOMS: atom_id res chain seq x y z
N MET A 1 7.15 1.94 -3.97
CA MET A 1 5.76 1.89 -3.47
C MET A 1 5.67 1.09 -2.17
N GLY A 2 6.41 -0.01 -2.02
CA GLY A 2 6.43 -0.77 -0.76
C GLY A 2 5.13 -1.56 -0.55
N GLY A 3 4.91 -2.02 0.68
CA GLY A 3 3.67 -2.67 1.09
C GLY A 3 3.51 -2.60 2.62
N PRO A 4 2.29 -2.80 3.15
CA PRO A 4 2.02 -2.74 4.58
C PRO A 4 2.69 -3.93 5.29
N ASN A 5 3.29 -3.68 6.46
CA ASN A 5 3.89 -4.74 7.29
C ASN A 5 2.89 -5.39 8.26
N SER A 6 1.67 -4.83 8.34
CA SER A 6 0.56 -5.38 9.10
C SER A 6 -0.79 -4.92 8.52
N ILE A 7 -1.88 -5.62 8.87
CA ILE A 7 -3.25 -5.23 8.50
C ILE A 7 -3.60 -3.82 8.97
N ASN A 8 -3.08 -3.40 10.12
CA ASN A 8 -3.33 -2.08 10.69
C ASN A 8 -2.71 -0.95 9.87
N GLU A 9 -1.65 -1.25 9.10
CA GLU A 9 -0.96 -0.27 8.24
C GLU A 9 -1.60 -0.14 6.86
N VAL A 10 -2.54 -1.01 6.49
CA VAL A 10 -3.16 -1.02 5.15
C VAL A 10 -3.79 0.33 4.84
N GLU A 11 -4.48 0.95 5.79
CA GLU A 11 -5.11 2.25 5.57
C GLU A 11 -4.07 3.35 5.30
N LEU A 12 -3.04 3.43 6.13
CA LEU A 12 -1.95 4.40 5.98
C LEU A 12 -1.22 4.20 4.64
N PHE A 13 -0.98 2.95 4.25
CA PHE A 13 -0.40 2.61 2.95
C PHE A 13 -1.25 3.13 1.79
N LEU A 14 -2.57 2.87 1.80
CA LEU A 14 -3.47 3.33 0.75
C LEU A 14 -3.58 4.86 0.72
N GLN A 15 -3.61 5.51 1.88
CA GLN A 15 -3.58 6.97 2.00
C GLN A 15 -2.32 7.55 1.32
N ASN A 16 -1.15 7.00 1.63
CA ASN A 16 0.11 7.43 1.01
C ASN A 16 0.15 7.16 -0.50
N MET A 17 -0.34 5.99 -0.93
CA MET A 17 -0.36 5.59 -2.33
C MET A 17 -1.24 6.52 -3.19
N PHE A 18 -2.46 6.82 -2.76
CA PHE A 18 -3.37 7.69 -3.51
C PHE A 18 -3.13 9.19 -3.28
N ALA A 19 -2.32 9.55 -2.29
CA ALA A 19 -1.80 10.91 -2.13
C ALA A 19 -0.65 11.24 -3.11
N ASP A 20 -0.14 10.27 -3.87
CA ASP A 20 0.91 10.49 -4.88
C ASP A 20 0.32 11.07 -6.18
N LYS A 21 0.98 12.10 -6.74
CA LYS A 21 0.55 12.80 -7.96
C LYS A 21 0.84 12.00 -9.23
N ASN A 22 1.76 11.04 -9.13
CA ASN A 22 2.11 10.13 -10.21
C ASN A 22 1.15 8.93 -10.27
N ILE A 23 0.44 8.63 -9.17
CA ILE A 23 -0.61 7.60 -9.12
C ILE A 23 -1.96 8.19 -9.56
N LEU A 24 -2.35 9.33 -8.96
CA LEU A 24 -3.53 10.08 -9.34
C LEU A 24 -3.09 11.39 -9.99
N THR A 25 -3.04 11.42 -11.32
CA THR A 25 -2.54 12.56 -12.12
C THR A 25 -3.59 13.66 -12.29
N MET A 26 -4.10 14.19 -11.18
CA MET A 26 -5.10 15.25 -11.12
C MET A 26 -4.71 16.31 -10.08
N ASP A 27 -5.44 17.42 -10.03
CA ASP A 27 -5.15 18.49 -9.07
C ASP A 27 -5.33 18.01 -7.61
N ARG A 28 -4.80 18.79 -6.67
CA ARG A 28 -4.79 18.44 -5.24
C ARG A 28 -6.18 18.18 -4.65
N TYR A 29 -7.19 18.93 -5.07
CA TYR A 29 -8.53 18.87 -4.48
C TYR A 29 -9.30 17.67 -5.01
N THR A 30 -9.31 17.50 -6.34
CA THR A 30 -9.94 16.34 -6.98
C THR A 30 -9.27 15.04 -6.52
N ARG A 31 -7.94 15.03 -6.41
CA ARG A 31 -7.19 13.87 -5.92
C ARG A 31 -7.58 13.48 -4.50
N LYS A 32 -7.70 14.44 -3.59
CA LYS A 32 -8.10 14.17 -2.21
C LYS A 32 -9.51 13.59 -2.13
N LEU A 33 -10.44 14.11 -2.95
CA LEU A 33 -11.80 13.58 -3.02
C LEU A 33 -11.79 12.14 -3.55
N VAL A 34 -11.15 11.90 -4.69
CA VAL A 34 -11.07 10.59 -5.35
C VAL A 34 -10.33 9.59 -4.46
N SER A 35 -9.20 9.96 -3.85
CA SER A 35 -8.45 9.09 -2.94
C SER A 35 -9.32 8.62 -1.77
N THR A 36 -10.09 9.54 -1.18
CA THR A 36 -10.98 9.21 -0.05
C THR A 36 -12.04 8.20 -0.51
N ILE A 37 -12.68 8.44 -1.66
CA ILE A 37 -13.69 7.53 -2.21
C ILE A 37 -13.11 6.14 -2.48
N ILE A 38 -11.90 6.06 -3.06
CA ILE A 38 -11.26 4.77 -3.36
C ILE A 38 -10.92 4.04 -2.06
N ILE A 39 -10.31 4.71 -1.09
CA ILE A 39 -9.88 4.12 0.18
C ILE A 39 -11.11 3.59 0.93
N THR A 40 -12.14 4.41 1.14
CA THR A 40 -13.35 3.99 1.86
C THR A 40 -14.02 2.79 1.21
N LYS A 41 -14.02 2.70 -0.13
CA LYS A 41 -14.65 1.58 -0.84
C LYS A 41 -13.83 0.29 -0.83
N ARG A 42 -12.51 0.38 -0.78
CA ARG A 42 -11.62 -0.78 -0.95
C ARG A 42 -10.88 -1.19 0.31
N LEU A 43 -10.97 -0.43 1.40
CA LEU A 43 -10.16 -0.66 2.60
C LEU A 43 -10.35 -2.06 3.16
N GLU A 44 -11.60 -2.49 3.35
CA GLU A 44 -11.91 -3.79 3.94
C GLU A 44 -11.51 -4.95 3.00
N ASP A 45 -11.82 -4.85 1.71
CA ASP A 45 -11.38 -5.84 0.71
C ASP A 45 -9.84 -5.99 0.71
N VAL A 46 -9.09 -4.89 0.80
CA VAL A 46 -7.62 -4.92 0.81
C VAL A 46 -7.11 -5.52 2.12
N LYS A 47 -7.71 -5.21 3.26
CA LYS A 47 -7.37 -5.84 4.55
C LYS A 47 -7.63 -7.34 4.51
N GLU A 48 -8.77 -7.79 3.99
CA GLU A 48 -9.09 -9.21 3.83
C GLU A 48 -8.05 -9.90 2.95
N ASN A 49 -7.71 -9.31 1.80
CA ASN A 49 -6.70 -9.84 0.90
C ASN A 49 -5.33 -9.96 1.58
N TYR A 50 -4.88 -8.94 2.33
CA TYR A 50 -3.63 -9.07 3.10
C TYR A 50 -3.77 -10.09 4.23
N GLY A 51 -4.96 -10.29 4.80
CA GLY A 51 -5.23 -11.31 5.79
C GLY A 51 -4.99 -12.71 5.23
N LEU A 52 -5.46 -12.97 4.00
CA LEU A 52 -5.21 -14.21 3.27
C LEU A 52 -3.72 -14.44 2.98
N LEU A 53 -2.92 -13.37 2.90
CA LEU A 53 -1.46 -13.42 2.70
C LEU A 53 -0.65 -13.58 4.00
N GLY A 54 -1.31 -13.81 5.15
CA GLY A 54 -0.64 -13.91 6.44
C GLY A 54 -0.47 -12.57 7.16
N GLY A 55 -1.25 -11.55 6.77
CA GLY A 55 -1.41 -10.29 7.48
C GLY A 55 -0.45 -9.17 7.08
N LYS A 56 0.44 -9.39 6.10
CA LYS A 56 1.46 -8.43 5.67
C LYS A 56 1.91 -8.63 4.22
N SER A 57 2.57 -7.63 3.65
CA SER A 57 3.22 -7.74 2.35
C SER A 57 4.49 -8.60 2.44
N PRO A 58 4.70 -9.58 1.55
CA PRO A 58 5.94 -10.35 1.49
C PRO A 58 7.10 -9.53 0.89
N LEU A 59 6.83 -8.35 0.32
CA LEU A 59 7.78 -7.59 -0.47
C LEU A 59 9.03 -7.20 0.32
N LEU A 60 8.88 -6.79 1.59
CA LEU A 60 10.03 -6.41 2.42
C LEU A 60 10.97 -7.60 2.63
N GLY A 61 10.43 -8.76 3.03
CA GLY A 61 11.23 -9.98 3.23
C GLY A 61 11.93 -10.42 1.95
N LEU A 62 11.23 -10.41 0.81
CA LEU A 62 11.85 -10.72 -0.49
C LEU A 62 12.96 -9.74 -0.86
N THR A 63 12.82 -8.47 -0.49
CA THR A 63 13.85 -7.44 -0.72
C THR A 63 15.06 -7.68 0.17
N GLU A 64 14.86 -8.03 1.45
CA GLU A 64 15.94 -8.38 2.38
C GLU A 64 16.69 -9.63 1.93
N ASP A 65 15.98 -10.68 1.50
CA ASP A 65 16.58 -11.90 0.95
C ASP A 65 17.42 -11.61 -0.29
N LEU A 66 16.94 -10.73 -1.16
CA LEU A 66 17.68 -10.30 -2.35
C LEU A 66 18.94 -9.53 -1.97
N ILE A 67 18.85 -8.60 -1.01
CA ILE A 67 20.00 -7.84 -0.50
C ILE A 67 21.05 -8.79 0.07
N ALA A 68 20.64 -9.78 0.88
CA ALA A 68 21.55 -10.77 1.45
C ALA A 68 22.26 -11.61 0.38
N LYS A 69 21.57 -11.97 -0.71
CA LYS A 69 22.18 -12.71 -1.85
C LYS A 69 23.15 -11.88 -2.68
N LEU A 70 22.95 -10.57 -2.72
CA LEU A 70 23.81 -9.62 -3.43
C LEU A 70 24.94 -9.09 -2.54
N ALA A 71 24.93 -9.40 -1.25
CA ALA A 71 25.99 -9.01 -0.33
C ALA A 71 27.31 -9.70 -0.75
N PRO A 72 28.42 -8.94 -0.83
CA PRO A 72 29.73 -9.44 -1.27
C PRO A 72 30.35 -10.43 -0.29
#